data_AF-A0A535NGC6-F1
#
_entry.id   AF-A0A535NGC6-F1
#
_cell.length_a   1.000
_cell.length_b   1.000
_cell.length_c   1.000
_cell.angle_alpha   90.00
_cell.angle_beta   90.00
_cell.angle_gamma   90.00
#
_symmetry.space_group_name_H-M   'P 1'
#
loop_
_entity.id
_entity.type
_entity.pdbx_description
1 polymer ?
#
loop_
_entity_poly.entity_id
_entity_poly.type
_entity_poly.pdbx_seq_one_letter_code
_entity_poly.pdbx_strand_id
1 'polypeptide(L)'
;DHESLPPPLAGEGRGGGRWHLALKFEGYAREVQAAKDQAVRFVREAGGIVQEAEIPSAFWDAARDWSTPADDEVVLRAIVPLAASPLLMAAVPPDARVLAQPASGVVDVRVPAPSAAATLSRLRTAAGAEGQVVVVAAPVALKQGLDVWGPPPPGFPIMRALKQALDPNGILNPGRFVGGI
;
A
#
# COMPACT_ATOMS: atom_id res chain seq x y z
N ASP A 1 -34.99 -5.18 15.19
CA ASP A 1 -33.86 -4.28 15.50
C ASP A 1 -32.85 -4.29 14.37
N HIS A 2 -32.88 -3.22 13.59
CA HIS A 2 -32.01 -3.01 12.43
C HIS A 2 -30.63 -2.54 12.92
N GLU A 3 -29.70 -3.47 13.06
CA GLU A 3 -28.28 -3.12 13.20
C GLU A 3 -27.71 -2.96 11.79
N SER A 4 -27.65 -1.71 11.34
CA SER A 4 -27.01 -1.32 10.08
C SER A 4 -25.54 -1.70 10.13
N LEU A 5 -25.14 -2.69 9.32
CA LEU A 5 -23.74 -3.02 9.08
C LEU A 5 -22.99 -1.76 8.60
N PRO A 6 -21.80 -1.46 9.14
CA PRO A 6 -20.96 -0.40 8.60
C PRO A 6 -20.64 -0.71 7.12
N PRO A 7 -20.48 0.32 6.27
CA PRO A 7 -20.17 0.09 4.86
C PRO A 7 -18.91 -0.77 4.74
N PRO A 8 -18.83 -1.69 3.77
CA PRO A 8 -17.64 -2.52 3.56
C PRO A 8 -16.52 -1.63 3.05
N LEU A 9 -15.71 -1.11 3.97
CA LEU A 9 -14.51 -0.37 3.66
C LEU A 9 -13.45 -1.36 3.16
N ALA A 10 -12.81 -1.00 2.06
CA ALA A 10 -11.91 -1.88 1.33
C ALA A 10 -10.76 -2.39 2.18
N GLY A 11 -10.75 -3.69 2.53
CA GLY A 11 -9.59 -4.33 3.14
C GLY A 11 -9.08 -3.68 4.44
N GLU A 12 -9.88 -2.84 5.10
CA GLU A 12 -9.41 -2.04 6.23
C GLU A 12 -9.26 -2.92 7.48
N GLY A 13 -8.02 -3.30 7.77
CA GLY A 13 -7.59 -3.73 9.09
C GLY A 13 -6.95 -2.57 9.83
N ARG A 14 -7.48 -2.21 11.01
CA ARG A 14 -6.65 -1.61 12.06
C ARG A 14 -5.57 -2.62 12.43
N GLY A 15 -4.34 -2.21 12.76
CA GLY A 15 -3.28 -3.14 13.18
C GLY A 15 -3.70 -3.91 14.45
N GLY A 16 -4.35 -5.07 14.27
CA GLY A 16 -5.03 -5.86 15.31
C GLY A 16 -6.49 -6.24 15.01
N GLY A 17 -7.07 -5.79 13.90
CA GLY A 17 -8.46 -6.04 13.48
C GLY A 17 -8.63 -7.22 12.52
N ARG A 18 -9.89 -7.50 12.14
CA ARG A 18 -10.23 -8.49 11.11
C ARG A 18 -9.76 -7.99 9.74
N TRP A 19 -9.18 -8.88 8.95
CA TRP A 19 -8.80 -8.60 7.56
C TRP A 19 -9.90 -9.05 6.60
N HIS A 20 -10.12 -8.26 5.56
CA HIS A 20 -11.01 -8.61 4.46
C HIS A 20 -10.19 -8.86 3.19
N LEU A 21 -10.40 -10.00 2.56
CA LEU A 21 -9.81 -10.35 1.26
C LEU A 21 -10.89 -10.29 0.20
N ALA A 22 -10.74 -9.38 -0.77
CA ALA A 22 -11.58 -9.35 -1.96
C ALA A 22 -10.83 -9.97 -3.14
N LEU A 23 -11.50 -10.83 -3.88
CA LEU A 23 -10.97 -11.49 -5.08
C LEU A 23 -11.88 -11.17 -6.26
N LYS A 24 -11.29 -10.65 -7.34
CA LYS A 24 -11.97 -10.42 -8.61
C LYS A 24 -11.47 -11.43 -9.63
N PHE A 25 -12.40 -12.13 -10.29
CA PHE A 25 -12.10 -13.11 -11.32
C PHE A 25 -12.69 -12.62 -12.64
N GLU A 26 -11.89 -12.63 -13.69
CA GLU A 26 -12.29 -12.26 -15.04
C GLU A 26 -11.80 -13.34 -16.00
N GLY A 27 -12.61 -13.70 -17.00
CA GLY A 27 -12.30 -14.78 -17.95
C GLY A 27 -13.54 -15.55 -18.37
N TYR A 28 -13.33 -16.74 -18.94
CA TYR A 28 -14.44 -17.60 -19.36
C TYR A 28 -15.16 -18.19 -18.15
N ALA A 29 -16.49 -18.32 -18.24
CA ALA A 29 -17.34 -18.72 -17.12
C ALA A 29 -16.86 -19.99 -16.39
N ARG A 30 -16.43 -21.02 -17.15
CA ARG A 30 -15.93 -22.28 -16.58
C ARG A 30 -14.63 -22.09 -15.79
N GLU A 31 -13.70 -21.30 -16.31
CA GLU A 31 -12.40 -21.03 -15.67
C GLU A 31 -12.59 -20.17 -14.43
N VAL A 32 -13.45 -19.16 -14.51
CA VAL A 32 -13.82 -18.31 -13.38
C VAL A 32 -14.45 -19.14 -12.26
N GLN A 33 -15.36 -20.06 -12.58
CA GLN A 33 -15.97 -20.92 -11.57
C GLN A 33 -14.92 -21.83 -10.90
N ALA A 34 -14.05 -22.47 -11.69
CA ALA A 34 -12.99 -23.32 -11.14
C ALA A 34 -12.02 -22.54 -10.24
N ALA A 35 -11.64 -21.32 -10.64
CA ALA A 35 -10.77 -20.44 -9.86
C ALA A 35 -11.44 -19.98 -8.55
N LYS A 36 -12.74 -19.65 -8.60
CA LYS A 36 -13.54 -19.33 -7.41
C LYS A 36 -13.57 -20.51 -6.44
N ASP A 37 -13.90 -21.71 -6.91
CA ASP A 37 -13.97 -22.92 -6.07
C ASP A 37 -12.63 -23.19 -5.39
N GLN A 38 -11.52 -23.04 -6.12
CA GLN A 38 -10.18 -23.19 -5.58
C GLN A 38 -9.85 -22.13 -4.51
N ALA A 39 -10.20 -20.87 -4.75
CA ALA A 39 -9.99 -19.80 -3.78
C ALA A 39 -10.81 -20.00 -2.50
N VAL A 40 -12.10 -20.37 -2.63
CA VAL A 40 -12.97 -20.68 -1.49
C VAL A 40 -12.39 -21.81 -0.64
N ARG A 41 -11.89 -22.86 -1.30
CA ARG A 41 -11.23 -23.97 -0.60
C ARG A 41 -10.02 -23.48 0.20
N PHE A 42 -9.10 -22.75 -0.42
CA PHE A 42 -7.90 -22.25 0.26
C PHE A 42 -8.22 -21.32 1.43
N VAL A 43 -9.19 -20.42 1.27
CA VAL A 43 -9.59 -19.52 2.35
C VAL A 43 -10.16 -20.30 3.53
N ARG A 44 -11.00 -21.31 3.29
CA ARG A 44 -11.57 -22.16 4.35
C ARG A 44 -10.51 -23.04 5.03
N GLU A 45 -9.59 -23.62 4.28
CA GLU A 45 -8.46 -24.40 4.82
C GLU A 45 -7.57 -23.55 5.73
N ALA A 46 -7.41 -22.26 5.42
CA ALA A 46 -6.71 -21.29 6.25
C ALA A 46 -7.54 -20.76 7.44
N GLY A 47 -8.76 -21.26 7.66
CA GLY A 47 -9.65 -20.82 8.75
C GLY A 47 -10.41 -19.52 8.47
N GLY A 48 -10.40 -19.04 7.23
CA GLY A 48 -11.13 -17.86 6.80
C GLY A 48 -12.62 -18.11 6.59
N ILE A 49 -13.42 -17.05 6.70
CA ILE A 49 -14.85 -17.07 6.43
C ILE A 49 -15.07 -16.53 5.02
N VAL A 50 -15.75 -17.31 4.18
CA VAL A 50 -16.14 -16.90 2.83
C VAL A 50 -17.61 -16.49 2.85
N GLN A 51 -17.87 -15.26 2.41
CA GLN A 51 -19.22 -14.76 2.14
C GLN A 51 -19.36 -14.55 0.64
N GLU A 52 -20.19 -15.35 -0.02
CA GLU A 52 -20.58 -15.09 -1.39
C GLU A 52 -21.63 -13.98 -1.40
N ALA A 53 -21.16 -12.75 -1.54
CA ALA A 53 -21.99 -11.58 -1.70
C ALA A 53 -21.49 -10.78 -2.90
N GLU A 54 -22.42 -10.10 -3.58
CA GLU A 54 -22.05 -9.05 -4.52
C GLU A 54 -21.31 -7.95 -3.73
N ILE A 55 -20.05 -7.73 -4.08
CA ILE A 55 -19.23 -6.70 -3.43
C ILE A 55 -19.70 -5.34 -3.96
N PRO A 56 -20.18 -4.43 -3.10
CA PRO A 56 -20.67 -3.12 -3.55
C PRO A 56 -19.59 -2.34 -4.31
N SER A 57 -19.98 -1.55 -5.32
CA SER A 57 -19.05 -0.71 -6.08
C SER A 57 -18.22 0.20 -5.18
N ALA A 58 -18.83 0.69 -4.08
CA ALA A 58 -18.17 1.54 -3.09
C ALA A 58 -16.87 0.94 -2.51
N PHE A 59 -16.80 -0.39 -2.37
CA PHE A 59 -15.56 -1.07 -1.96
C PHE A 59 -14.46 -0.88 -3.01
N TRP A 60 -14.80 -1.13 -4.28
CA TRP A 60 -13.84 -1.01 -5.39
C TRP A 60 -13.44 0.43 -5.66
N ASP A 61 -14.37 1.36 -5.47
CA ASP A 61 -14.10 2.79 -5.58
C ASP A 61 -13.15 3.25 -4.46
N ALA A 62 -13.38 2.84 -3.21
CA ALA A 62 -12.48 3.12 -2.10
C ALA A 62 -11.06 2.53 -2.31
N ALA A 63 -10.96 1.30 -2.83
CA ALA A 63 -9.67 0.70 -3.16
C ALA A 63 -8.96 1.44 -4.30
N ARG A 64 -9.69 1.90 -5.31
CA ARG A 64 -9.16 2.68 -6.44
C ARG A 64 -8.64 4.04 -5.98
N ASP A 65 -9.40 4.71 -5.13
CA ASP A 65 -9.11 6.09 -4.66
C ASP A 65 -8.17 6.10 -3.45
N TRP A 66 -7.56 4.95 -3.12
CA TRP A 66 -6.69 4.79 -1.95
C TRP A 66 -5.47 5.73 -1.95
N SER A 67 -5.00 6.16 -3.13
CA SER A 67 -3.89 7.14 -3.24
C SER A 67 -4.30 8.59 -3.00
N THR A 68 -5.58 8.86 -2.74
CA THR A 68 -6.12 10.20 -2.46
C THR A 68 -6.52 10.31 -0.98
N PRO A 69 -5.58 10.67 -0.08
CA PRO A 69 -5.85 10.80 1.34
C PRO A 69 -6.66 12.06 1.67
N ALA A 70 -7.19 12.11 2.90
CA ALA A 70 -7.69 13.36 3.47
C ALA A 70 -6.54 14.36 3.73
N ASP A 71 -6.88 15.63 3.99
CA ASP A 71 -5.92 16.72 4.19
C ASP A 71 -5.03 16.57 5.43
N ASP A 72 -5.34 15.61 6.31
CA ASP A 72 -4.60 15.30 7.54
C ASP A 72 -3.95 13.91 7.53
N GLU A 73 -3.89 13.26 6.35
CA GLU A 73 -3.36 11.90 6.21
C GLU A 73 -2.20 11.82 5.21
N VAL A 74 -1.36 10.81 5.40
CA VAL A 74 -0.24 10.47 4.51
C VAL A 74 -0.38 9.03 4.06
N VAL A 75 -0.16 8.79 2.77
CA VAL A 75 -0.10 7.43 2.18
C VAL A 75 1.35 7.02 2.01
N LEU A 76 1.73 5.96 2.70
CA LEU A 76 3.03 5.30 2.59
C LEU A 76 2.86 4.02 1.79
N ARG A 77 3.73 3.77 0.82
CA ARG A 77 3.76 2.49 0.09
C ARG A 77 5.03 1.74 0.43
N ALA A 78 4.87 0.55 0.96
CA ALA A 78 5.93 -0.41 1.13
C ALA A 78 5.86 -1.46 0.02
N ILE A 79 7.03 -1.81 -0.52
CA ILE A 79 7.21 -2.88 -1.51
C ILE A 79 8.30 -3.77 -0.94
N VAL A 80 7.95 -5.01 -0.61
CA VAL A 80 8.85 -5.95 0.06
C VAL A 80 8.77 -7.34 -0.56
N PRO A 81 9.81 -8.18 -0.44
CA PRO A 81 9.69 -9.60 -0.72
C PRO A 81 8.53 -10.22 0.08
N LEU A 82 7.83 -11.21 -0.49
CA LEU A 82 6.69 -11.85 0.18
C LEU A 82 7.07 -12.41 1.56
N ALA A 83 8.28 -12.95 1.70
CA ALA A 83 8.81 -13.45 2.97
C ALA A 83 8.96 -12.37 4.06
N ALA A 84 9.13 -11.10 3.68
CA ALA A 84 9.24 -9.97 4.61
C ALA A 84 7.88 -9.33 4.94
N SER A 85 6.79 -9.74 4.27
CA SER A 85 5.46 -9.18 4.49
C SER A 85 4.98 -9.30 5.94
N PRO A 86 5.14 -10.44 6.66
CA PRO A 86 4.72 -10.53 8.06
C PRO A 86 5.43 -9.53 8.99
N LEU A 87 6.73 -9.29 8.78
CA LEU A 87 7.50 -8.33 9.56
C LEU A 87 7.04 -6.89 9.29
N LEU A 88 6.82 -6.56 8.02
CA LEU A 88 6.27 -5.27 7.62
C LEU A 88 4.88 -5.05 8.25
N MET A 89 3.99 -6.05 8.18
CA MET A 89 2.66 -5.99 8.76
C MET A 89 2.68 -5.81 10.28
N ALA A 90 3.62 -6.47 10.98
CA ALA A 90 3.82 -6.29 12.42
C ALA A 90 4.33 -4.88 12.79
N ALA A 91 4.98 -4.19 11.85
CA ALA A 91 5.44 -2.82 12.03
C ALA A 91 4.34 -1.78 11.81
N VAL A 92 3.18 -2.14 11.23
CA VAL A 92 2.09 -1.20 10.99
C VAL A 92 1.45 -0.75 12.31
N PRO A 93 1.21 0.56 12.51
CA PRO A 93 0.52 1.08 13.69
C PRO A 93 -0.91 0.54 13.82
N PRO A 94 -1.42 0.31 15.04
CA PRO A 94 -2.81 -0.13 15.25
C PRO A 94 -3.87 0.83 14.68
N ASP A 95 -3.59 2.12 14.67
CA ASP A 95 -4.47 3.18 14.17
C ASP A 95 -4.36 3.43 12.66
N ALA A 96 -3.41 2.78 11.98
CA ALA A 96 -3.26 2.90 10.54
C ALA A 96 -4.37 2.15 9.79
N ARG A 97 -4.70 2.65 8.60
CA ARG A 97 -5.53 1.92 7.63
C ARG A 97 -4.62 1.33 6.56
N VAL A 98 -4.90 0.09 6.17
CA VAL A 98 -4.01 -0.66 5.27
C VAL A 98 -4.77 -1.22 4.09
N LEU A 99 -4.18 -1.09 2.91
CA LEU A 99 -4.56 -1.83 1.72
C LEU A 99 -3.34 -2.66 1.28
N ALA A 100 -3.47 -3.98 1.33
CA ALA A 100 -2.40 -4.90 0.94
C ALA A 100 -2.75 -5.64 -0.35
N GLN A 101 -1.73 -5.86 -1.18
CA GLN A 101 -1.77 -6.71 -2.35
C GLN A 101 -0.89 -7.93 -2.05
N PRO A 102 -1.43 -8.97 -1.40
CA PRO A 102 -0.63 -9.99 -0.74
C PRO A 102 0.21 -10.84 -1.71
N ALA A 103 -0.15 -10.89 -3.00
CA ALA A 103 0.61 -11.63 -4.01
C ALA A 103 1.78 -10.83 -4.63
N SER A 104 1.82 -9.51 -4.47
CA SER A 104 2.85 -8.64 -5.05
C SER A 104 3.82 -8.07 -4.01
N GLY A 105 3.56 -8.27 -2.72
CA GLY A 105 4.37 -7.69 -1.64
C GLY A 105 4.20 -6.16 -1.50
N VAL A 106 3.13 -5.61 -2.07
CA VAL A 106 2.81 -4.19 -1.98
C VAL A 106 1.82 -3.96 -0.83
N VAL A 107 2.15 -3.03 0.06
CA VAL A 107 1.31 -2.62 1.18
C VAL A 107 1.24 -1.11 1.23
N ASP A 108 0.04 -0.57 1.07
CA ASP A 108 -0.24 0.85 1.24
C ASP A 108 -0.80 1.10 2.63
N VAL A 109 -0.19 2.04 3.35
CA VAL A 109 -0.52 2.39 4.73
C VAL A 109 -0.91 3.86 4.78
N ARG A 110 -2.16 4.13 5.18
CA ARG A 110 -2.66 5.48 5.50
C ARG A 110 -2.48 5.73 6.99
N VAL A 111 -1.83 6.84 7.32
CA VAL A 111 -1.61 7.28 8.70
C VAL A 111 -1.89 8.77 8.87
N PRO A 112 -2.32 9.20 10.07
CA PRO A 112 -2.40 10.61 10.41
C PRO A 112 -1.06 11.33 10.23
N ALA A 113 -1.12 12.58 9.79
CA ALA A 113 0.04 13.44 9.58
C ALA A 113 1.02 13.49 10.77
N PRO A 114 0.56 13.59 12.05
CA PRO A 114 1.48 13.64 13.18
C PRO A 114 2.31 12.37 13.39
N SER A 115 1.80 11.20 12.95
CA SER A 115 2.50 9.91 13.10
C SER A 115 3.24 9.47 11.83
N ALA A 116 3.13 10.23 10.74
CA ALA A 116 3.66 9.87 9.42
C ALA A 116 5.18 9.64 9.42
N ALA A 117 5.96 10.56 10.00
CA ALA A 117 7.42 10.43 10.02
C ALA A 117 7.89 9.21 10.84
N ALA A 118 7.29 9.00 12.01
CA ALA A 118 7.61 7.87 12.87
C ALA A 118 7.22 6.53 12.21
N THR A 119 6.05 6.48 11.58
CA THR A 119 5.59 5.30 10.84
C THR A 119 6.47 5.03 9.63
N LEU A 120 6.83 6.05 8.86
CA LEU A 120 7.73 5.93 7.71
C LEU A 120 9.07 5.33 8.12
N SER A 121 9.68 5.85 9.19
CA SER A 121 10.95 5.31 9.71
C SER A 121 10.80 3.84 10.11
N ARG A 122 9.72 3.50 10.82
CA ARG A 122 9.46 2.13 11.30
C ARG A 122 9.27 1.15 10.15
N LEU A 123 8.46 1.51 9.15
CA LEU A 123 8.22 0.68 7.98
C LEU A 123 9.51 0.48 7.16
N ARG A 124 10.36 1.51 7.04
CA ARG A 124 11.67 1.38 6.38
C ARG A 124 12.59 0.39 7.09
N THR A 125 12.64 0.43 8.42
CA THR A 125 13.39 -0.56 9.19
C THR A 125 12.85 -1.97 8.96
N ALA A 126 11.53 -2.15 8.94
CA ALA A 126 10.90 -3.45 8.72
C ALA A 126 11.06 -3.97 7.28
N ALA A 127 11.07 -3.07 6.29
CA ALA A 127 11.28 -3.41 4.89
C ALA A 127 12.71 -3.94 4.63
N GLY A 128 13.69 -3.50 5.42
CA GLY A 128 15.07 -3.95 5.31
C GLY A 128 15.74 -3.52 3.99
N ALA A 129 16.85 -4.18 3.65
CA ALA A 129 17.67 -3.82 2.50
C ALA A 129 17.05 -4.19 1.14
N GLU A 130 16.16 -5.19 1.13
CA GLU A 130 15.49 -5.69 -0.09
C GLU A 130 14.12 -5.05 -0.32
N GLY A 131 13.66 -4.23 0.61
CA GLY A 131 12.38 -3.54 0.54
C GLY A 131 12.54 -2.04 0.31
N GLN A 132 11.46 -1.41 -0.14
CA GLN A 132 11.40 0.04 -0.36
C GLN A 132 10.14 0.60 0.29
N VAL A 133 10.26 1.78 0.92
CA VAL A 133 9.10 2.51 1.45
C VAL A 133 9.15 3.98 1.03
N VAL A 134 8.12 4.40 0.29
CA VAL A 134 7.97 5.75 -0.26
C VAL A 134 6.70 6.43 0.24
N VAL A 135 6.69 7.76 0.19
CA VAL A 135 5.49 8.57 0.40
C VAL A 135 4.78 8.73 -0.95
N VAL A 136 3.63 8.09 -1.12
CA VAL A 136 2.86 8.16 -2.38
C VAL A 136 2.06 9.46 -2.44
N ALA A 137 1.42 9.81 -1.34
CA ALA A 137 0.61 11.02 -1.22
C ALA A 137 0.75 11.63 0.17
N ALA A 138 0.84 12.95 0.20
CA ALA A 138 0.83 13.74 1.42
C ALA A 138 0.39 15.17 1.06
N PRO A 139 -0.36 15.84 1.94
CA PRO A 139 -0.58 17.28 1.88
C PRO A 139 0.73 18.04 1.68
N VAL A 140 0.70 19.11 0.87
CA VAL A 140 1.91 19.85 0.46
C VAL A 140 2.72 20.33 1.65
N ALA A 141 2.04 20.82 2.71
CA ALA A 141 2.67 21.31 3.92
C ALA A 141 3.48 20.23 4.67
N LEU A 142 3.07 18.96 4.57
CA LEU A 142 3.72 17.84 5.25
C LEU A 142 4.83 17.24 4.39
N LYS A 143 4.65 17.25 3.06
CA LYS A 143 5.57 16.61 2.11
C LYS A 143 6.99 17.19 2.18
N GLN A 144 7.14 18.46 2.57
CA GLN A 144 8.45 19.12 2.72
C GLN A 144 9.29 18.57 3.89
N GLY A 145 8.64 18.04 4.93
CA GLY A 145 9.31 17.47 6.10
C GLY A 145 9.54 15.97 6.04
N LEU A 146 9.09 15.31 4.97
CA LEU A 146 9.20 13.87 4.79
C LEU A 146 10.18 13.56 3.66
N ASP A 147 11.09 12.62 3.92
CA ASP A 147 11.85 11.99 2.84
C ASP A 147 10.90 11.11 2.01
N VAL A 148 10.47 11.63 0.86
CA VAL A 148 9.47 11.00 -0.01
C VAL A 148 9.97 9.67 -0.60
N TRP A 149 11.26 9.56 -0.90
CA TRP A 149 11.78 8.47 -1.71
C TRP A 149 12.53 7.41 -0.90
N GLY A 150 13.15 7.80 0.21
CA GLY A 150 14.01 6.93 0.96
C GLY A 150 15.48 7.06 0.54
N PRO A 151 16.33 6.17 1.08
CA PRO A 151 17.74 6.17 0.74
C PRO A 151 17.95 5.91 -0.76
N PRO A 152 18.94 6.55 -1.40
CA PRO A 152 19.27 6.27 -2.78
C PRO A 152 19.61 4.79 -2.98
N PRO A 153 19.05 4.13 -3.99
CA PRO A 153 19.34 2.72 -4.25
C PRO A 153 20.74 2.55 -4.88
N PRO A 154 21.27 1.31 -4.97
CA PRO A 154 22.58 1.05 -5.54
C PRO A 154 22.78 1.61 -6.97
N GLY A 155 21.71 1.68 -7.78
CA GLY A 155 21.73 2.22 -9.14
C GLY A 155 21.74 3.76 -9.23
N PHE A 156 21.75 4.48 -8.11
CA PHE A 156 21.67 5.95 -8.09
C PHE A 156 22.75 6.69 -8.91
N PRO A 157 24.02 6.25 -8.95
CA PRO A 157 25.02 6.89 -9.82
C PRO A 157 24.63 6.88 -11.31
N ILE A 158 23.99 5.80 -11.78
CA ILE A 158 23.52 5.68 -13.16
C ILE A 158 22.33 6.63 -13.41
N MET A 159 21.37 6.68 -12.47
CA MET A 159 20.24 7.60 -12.56
C MET A 159 20.68 9.07 -12.62
N ARG A 160 21.68 9.44 -11.80
CA ARG A 160 22.26 10.78 -11.81
C ARG A 160 22.94 11.10 -13.14
N ALA A 161 23.73 10.18 -13.69
CA ALA A 161 24.39 10.36 -14.98
C ALA A 161 23.36 10.52 -16.11
N LEU A 162 22.28 9.72 -16.09
CA LEU A 162 21.20 9.83 -17.05
C LEU A 162 20.48 11.19 -16.95
N LYS A 163 20.19 11.66 -15.73
CA LYS A 163 19.59 12.97 -15.47
C LYS A 163 20.48 14.11 -15.99
N GLN A 164 21.78 14.04 -15.77
CA GLN A 164 22.74 15.04 -16.27
C GLN A 164 22.82 15.08 -17.80
N ALA A 165 22.73 13.93 -18.47
CA ALA A 165 22.73 13.87 -19.93
C ALA A 165 21.43 14.41 -20.55
N LEU A 166 20.28 14.14 -19.92
CA LEU A 166 18.96 14.52 -20.44
C LEU A 166 18.52 15.93 -20.04
N ASP A 167 18.94 16.42 -18.87
CA ASP A 167 18.61 17.75 -18.37
C ASP A 167 19.85 18.42 -17.74
N PRO A 168 20.84 18.84 -18.56
CA PRO A 168 22.08 19.43 -18.07
C PRO A 168 21.89 20.71 -17.25
N ASN A 169 20.79 21.43 -17.52
CA ASN A 169 20.46 22.69 -16.85
C ASN A 169 19.55 22.51 -15.63
N GLY A 170 19.10 21.28 -15.32
CA GLY A 170 18.27 20.98 -14.15
C GLY A 170 16.88 21.65 -14.16
N ILE A 171 16.30 21.89 -15.34
CA ILE A 171 15.03 22.61 -15.50
C ILE A 171 13.84 21.71 -15.17
N LEU A 172 13.95 20.40 -15.44
CA LEU A 172 12.86 19.45 -15.30
C LEU A 172 12.77 18.95 -13.85
N ASN A 173 11.82 19.49 -13.09
CA ASN A 173 11.47 19.08 -11.72
C ASN A 173 12.67 19.02 -10.75
N PRO A 174 13.41 20.14 -10.55
CA PRO A 174 14.63 20.15 -9.75
C PRO A 174 14.39 19.65 -8.32
N GLY A 175 15.23 18.74 -7.85
CA GLY A 175 15.25 18.26 -6.47
C GLY A 175 14.07 17.38 -6.07
N ARG A 176 13.26 16.92 -7.03
CA ARG A 176 12.00 16.18 -6.74
C ARG A 176 12.13 14.67 -6.84
N PHE A 177 13.28 14.13 -7.24
CA PHE A 177 13.51 12.69 -7.30
C PHE A 177 14.49 12.21 -6.21
N VAL A 178 14.74 10.89 -6.19
CA VAL A 178 15.59 10.24 -5.19
C VAL A 178 16.95 10.92 -5.10
N GLY A 179 17.44 11.15 -3.88
CA GLY A 179 18.73 11.81 -3.67
C GLY A 179 18.84 13.23 -4.25
N GLY A 180 17.71 13.89 -4.52
CA GLY A 180 17.63 15.27 -4.98
C GLY A 180 17.97 15.50 -6.44
N ILE A 181 17.93 14.45 -7.28
CA ILE A 181 18.06 14.60 -8.74
C ILE A 181 16.74 14.99 -9.41
#